data_AF-A0A1D1YLC8-F1
#
_entry.id   AF-A0A1D1YLC8-F1
#
_cell.length_a   1.000
_cell.length_b   1.000
_cell.length_c   1.000
_cell.angle_alpha   90.00
_cell.angle_beta   90.00
_cell.angle_gamma   90.00
#
_symmetry.space_group_name_H-M   'P 1'
#
loop_
_entity.id
_entity.type
_entity.pdbx_description
1 polymer ?
#
loop_
_entity_poly.entity_id
_entity_poly.type
_entity_poly.pdbx_seq_one_letter_code
_entity_poly.pdbx_strand_id
1 'polypeptide(L)'
;TPEQVEALERLYLDCPKPSSMRRQQLIRECPILANIEPRQIKVWFQNRRCREKQRKEASRLQTVNRKLTAMNKLLMEENDRLQKQVSQLTYENGYMRQQLHTAPVATTDTSCESAVTSGAHRQHPAHQRPQRDANNPAGLLAIAEETLTVFLSKATGTAIDWVPMLGMKPGPDS
;
A
#
# COMPACT_ATOMS: atom_id res chain seq x y z
N THR A 1 -19.87 -44.96 -2.56
CA THR A 1 -18.85 -45.61 -1.71
C THR A 1 -17.47 -45.01 -2.03
N PRO A 2 -16.44 -45.21 -1.19
CA PRO A 2 -15.07 -44.73 -1.48
C PRO A 2 -14.54 -45.20 -2.84
N GLU A 3 -14.85 -46.43 -3.22
CA GLU A 3 -14.41 -47.04 -4.48
C GLU A 3 -15.07 -46.37 -5.69
N GLN A 4 -16.34 -45.97 -5.56
CA GLN A 4 -17.03 -45.17 -6.59
C GLN A 4 -16.39 -43.80 -6.78
N VAL A 5 -15.96 -43.16 -5.69
CA VAL A 5 -15.27 -41.87 -5.75
C VAL A 5 -13.92 -42.04 -6.44
N GLU A 6 -13.16 -43.06 -6.07
CA GLU A 6 -11.86 -43.35 -6.68
C GLU A 6 -11.98 -43.67 -8.19
N ALA A 7 -13.02 -44.41 -8.60
CA ALA A 7 -13.31 -44.64 -10.02
C ALA A 7 -13.63 -43.32 -10.76
N LEU A 8 -14.44 -42.44 -10.17
CA LEU A 8 -14.73 -41.11 -10.73
C LEU A 8 -13.48 -40.21 -10.77
N GLU A 9 -12.57 -40.33 -9.80
CA GLU A 9 -11.29 -39.62 -9.78
C GLU A 9 -10.36 -40.07 -10.91
N ARG A 10 -10.26 -41.37 -11.18
CA ARG A 10 -9.50 -41.87 -12.35
C ARG A 10 -10.08 -41.31 -13.65
N LEU A 11 -11.40 -41.39 -13.84
CA LEU A 11 -12.07 -40.84 -15.02
C LEU A 11 -11.92 -39.32 -15.18
N TYR A 12 -11.77 -38.60 -14.07
CA TYR A 12 -11.53 -37.16 -14.08
C TYR A 12 -10.19 -36.77 -14.70
N LEU A 13 -9.17 -37.62 -14.52
CA LEU A 13 -7.84 -37.39 -15.12
C LEU A 13 -7.90 -37.43 -16.65
N ASP A 14 -8.71 -38.34 -17.20
CA ASP A 14 -8.86 -38.50 -18.65
C ASP A 14 -9.76 -37.43 -19.26
N CYS A 15 -10.93 -37.18 -18.64
CA CYS A 15 -11.90 -36.23 -19.16
C CYS A 15 -12.64 -35.50 -18.04
N PRO A 16 -12.22 -34.28 -17.64
CA PRO A 16 -12.82 -33.54 -16.54
C PRO A 16 -14.20 -32.91 -16.87
N LYS A 17 -14.62 -32.96 -18.14
CA LYS A 17 -15.90 -32.42 -18.63
C LYS A 17 -16.62 -33.44 -19.52
N PRO A 18 -17.03 -34.60 -18.99
CA PRO A 18 -17.66 -35.63 -19.81
C PRO A 18 -18.99 -35.15 -20.37
N SER A 19 -19.26 -35.48 -21.64
CA SER A 19 -20.53 -35.22 -22.31
C SER A 19 -21.69 -36.02 -21.70
N SER A 20 -22.93 -35.70 -22.06
CA SER A 20 -24.09 -36.48 -21.57
C SER A 20 -24.05 -37.93 -22.01
N MET A 21 -23.73 -38.17 -23.29
CA MET A 21 -23.55 -39.53 -23.83
C MET A 21 -22.43 -40.27 -23.10
N ARG A 22 -21.29 -39.61 -22.85
CA ARG A 22 -20.18 -40.23 -22.12
C ARG A 22 -20.60 -40.63 -20.70
N ARG A 23 -21.34 -39.79 -19.98
CA ARG A 23 -21.86 -40.13 -18.64
C ARG A 23 -22.77 -41.36 -18.66
N GLN A 24 -23.65 -41.48 -19.66
CA GLN A 24 -24.51 -42.67 -19.81
C GLN A 24 -23.71 -43.93 -20.17
N GLN A 25 -22.64 -43.78 -20.94
CA GLN A 25 -21.75 -44.87 -21.31
C GLN A 25 -20.97 -45.37 -20.08
N LEU A 26 -20.44 -44.48 -19.26
CA LEU A 26 -19.70 -44.82 -18.04
C LEU A 26 -20.51 -45.68 -17.07
N ILE A 27 -21.82 -45.43 -16.93
CA ILE A 27 -22.70 -46.25 -16.08
C ILE A 27 -22.84 -47.68 -16.62
N ARG A 28 -22.85 -47.85 -17.94
CA ARG A 28 -22.95 -49.16 -18.61
C ARG A 28 -21.61 -49.92 -18.59
N GLU A 29 -20.50 -49.21 -18.76
CA GLU A 29 -19.16 -49.80 -18.89
C GLU A 29 -18.46 -50.02 -17.55
N CYS A 30 -18.85 -49.30 -16.49
CA CYS A 30 -18.25 -49.42 -15.17
C CYS A 30 -19.29 -49.98 -14.18
N PRO A 31 -19.27 -51.29 -13.89
CA PRO A 31 -20.21 -51.91 -12.96
C PRO A 31 -20.27 -51.24 -11.58
N ILE A 32 -19.13 -50.70 -11.12
CA ILE A 32 -19.04 -49.98 -9.86
C ILE A 32 -19.90 -48.70 -9.81
N LEU A 33 -20.16 -48.10 -10.98
CA LEU A 33 -20.99 -46.92 -11.16
C LEU A 33 -22.43 -47.26 -11.58
N ALA A 34 -22.78 -48.54 -11.76
CA ALA A 34 -24.07 -48.97 -12.30
C ALA A 34 -25.28 -48.45 -11.50
N ASN A 35 -25.09 -48.26 -10.18
CA ASN A 35 -26.13 -47.75 -9.27
C ASN A 35 -26.08 -46.23 -9.07
N ILE A 36 -25.34 -45.48 -9.91
CA ILE A 36 -25.24 -44.03 -9.83
C ILE A 36 -26.03 -43.39 -10.96
N GLU A 37 -26.85 -42.39 -10.64
CA GLU A 37 -27.60 -41.68 -11.67
C GLU A 37 -26.69 -40.77 -12.53
N PRO A 38 -27.01 -40.58 -13.84
CA PRO A 38 -26.26 -39.65 -14.70
C PRO A 38 -26.17 -38.22 -14.16
N ARG A 39 -27.18 -37.78 -13.40
CA ARG A 39 -27.21 -36.46 -12.74
C ARG A 39 -26.18 -36.36 -11.62
N GLN A 40 -26.03 -37.41 -10.81
CA GLN A 40 -25.03 -37.45 -9.74
C GLN A 40 -23.61 -37.38 -10.32
N ILE A 41 -23.33 -38.09 -11.41
CA ILE A 41 -22.05 -37.99 -12.13
C ILE A 41 -21.82 -36.55 -12.61
N LYS A 42 -22.82 -35.92 -13.24
CA LYS A 42 -22.71 -34.51 -13.68
C LYS A 42 -22.34 -33.58 -12.52
N VAL A 43 -23.06 -33.68 -11.40
CA VAL A 43 -22.82 -32.85 -10.20
C VAL A 43 -21.45 -33.13 -9.59
N TRP A 44 -21.04 -34.39 -9.52
CA TRP A 44 -19.74 -34.78 -9.00
C TRP A 44 -18.60 -34.12 -9.80
N PHE A 45 -18.63 -34.19 -11.15
CA PHE A 45 -17.62 -33.55 -12.00
C PHE A 45 -17.66 -32.01 -11.92
N GLN A 46 -18.84 -31.41 -11.72
CA GLN A 46 -18.96 -29.96 -11.50
C GLN A 46 -18.33 -29.55 -10.16
N ASN A 47 -18.67 -30.25 -9.09
CA ASN A 47 -18.14 -30.00 -7.75
C ASN A 47 -16.62 -30.27 -7.70
N ARG A 48 -16.14 -31.32 -8.36
CA ARG A 48 -14.71 -31.67 -8.41
C ARG A 48 -13.88 -30.57 -9.08
N ARG A 49 -14.37 -29.97 -10.17
CA ARG A 49 -13.74 -28.81 -10.83
C ARG A 49 -13.80 -27.56 -9.94
N CYS A 50 -14.93 -27.31 -9.30
CA CYS A 50 -15.10 -26.16 -8.40
C CYS A 50 -14.13 -26.24 -7.22
N ARG A 51 -14.04 -27.41 -6.55
CA ARG A 51 -13.09 -27.67 -5.46
C ARG A 51 -11.65 -27.51 -5.90
N GLU A 52 -11.29 -27.96 -7.10
CA GLU A 52 -9.93 -27.79 -7.62
C GLU A 52 -9.59 -26.32 -7.87
N LYS A 53 -10.51 -25.57 -8.47
CA LYS A 53 -10.36 -24.13 -8.67
C LYS A 53 -10.17 -23.41 -7.32
N GLN A 54 -11.03 -23.72 -6.33
CA GLN A 54 -10.90 -23.17 -4.98
C GLN A 54 -9.56 -23.53 -4.33
N ARG A 55 -9.08 -24.77 -4.45
CA ARG A 55 -7.80 -25.19 -3.88
C ARG A 55 -6.62 -24.43 -4.49
N LYS A 56 -6.60 -24.25 -5.82
CA LYS A 56 -5.57 -23.47 -6.53
C LYS A 56 -5.60 -22.01 -6.07
N GLU A 57 -6.79 -21.43 -5.96
CA GLU A 57 -6.97 -20.06 -5.51
C GLU A 57 -6.54 -19.86 -4.05
N ALA A 58 -6.92 -20.76 -3.14
CA ALA A 58 -6.48 -20.73 -1.75
C ALA A 58 -4.95 -20.83 -1.63
N SER A 59 -4.32 -21.68 -2.43
CA SER A 59 -2.85 -21.82 -2.46
C SER A 59 -2.17 -20.54 -2.97
N ARG A 60 -2.76 -19.90 -3.98
CA ARG A 60 -2.30 -18.62 -4.52
C ARG A 60 -2.41 -17.52 -3.47
N LEU A 61 -3.55 -17.40 -2.79
CA LEU A 61 -3.77 -16.43 -1.73
C LEU A 61 -2.83 -16.66 -0.55
N GLN A 62 -2.61 -17.91 -0.14
CA GLN A 62 -1.66 -18.23 0.92
C GLN A 62 -0.23 -17.78 0.56
N THR A 63 0.16 -17.95 -0.70
CA THR A 63 1.47 -17.50 -1.18
C THR A 63 1.62 -15.98 -1.12
N VAL A 64 0.61 -15.24 -1.58
CA VAL A 64 0.61 -13.77 -1.52
C VAL A 64 0.58 -13.28 -0.08
N ASN A 65 -0.21 -13.91 0.79
CA ASN A 65 -0.29 -13.56 2.20
C ASN A 65 1.06 -13.72 2.90
N ARG A 66 1.77 -14.84 2.68
CA ARG A 66 3.13 -15.04 3.21
C ARG A 66 4.09 -13.93 2.78
N LYS A 67 4.04 -13.52 1.51
CA LYS A 67 4.87 -12.41 1.00
C LYS A 67 4.52 -11.09 1.68
N LEU A 68 3.23 -10.79 1.82
CA LEU A 68 2.75 -9.58 2.45
C LEU A 68 3.15 -9.53 3.93
N THR A 69 3.03 -10.63 4.67
CA THR A 69 3.47 -10.74 6.06
C THR A 69 4.98 -10.50 6.19
N ALA A 70 5.80 -11.09 5.31
CA ALA A 70 7.25 -10.87 5.32
C ALA A 70 7.60 -9.40 5.03
N MET A 71 6.95 -8.78 4.05
CA MET A 71 7.15 -7.38 3.72
C MET A 71 6.70 -6.44 4.85
N ASN A 72 5.56 -6.72 5.47
CA ASN A 72 5.06 -5.94 6.61
C ASN A 72 6.04 -5.99 7.78
N LYS A 73 6.63 -7.16 8.07
CA LYS A 73 7.67 -7.30 9.08
C LYS A 73 8.88 -6.42 8.81
N LEU A 74 9.43 -6.44 7.59
CA LEU A 74 10.57 -5.59 7.21
C LEU A 74 10.24 -4.10 7.33
N LEU A 75 9.02 -3.72 6.95
CA LEU A 75 8.56 -2.33 7.07
C LEU A 75 8.45 -1.89 8.53
N MET A 76 7.97 -2.75 9.43
CA MET A 76 7.94 -2.47 10.87
C MET A 76 9.36 -2.31 11.44
N GLU A 77 10.28 -3.22 11.09
CA GLU A 77 11.68 -3.13 11.53
C GLU A 77 12.36 -1.85 11.06
N GLU A 78 12.11 -1.42 9.82
CA GLU A 78 12.64 -0.17 9.29
C GLU A 78 11.99 1.05 9.94
N ASN A 79 10.68 1.00 10.21
CA ASN A 79 10.00 2.08 10.94
C ASN A 79 10.59 2.27 12.34
N ASP A 80 10.80 1.18 13.08
CA ASP A 80 11.44 1.20 14.39
C ASP A 80 12.87 1.76 14.32
N ARG A 81 13.64 1.39 13.29
CA ARG A 81 15.00 1.89 13.07
C ARG A 81 15.00 3.39 12.81
N LEU A 82 14.11 3.87 11.94
CA LEU A 82 13.96 5.30 11.64
C LEU A 82 13.50 6.08 12.87
N GLN A 83 12.55 5.56 13.63
CA GLN A 83 12.06 6.18 14.86
C GLN A 83 13.19 6.37 15.89
N LYS A 84 14.07 5.37 16.03
CA LYS A 84 15.27 5.47 16.88
C LYS A 84 16.24 6.54 16.37
N GLN A 85 16.48 6.61 15.07
CA GLN A 85 17.37 7.61 14.47
C GLN A 85 16.83 9.04 14.65
N VAL A 86 15.53 9.25 14.44
CA VAL A 86 14.86 10.54 14.68
C VAL A 86 14.98 10.95 16.14
N SER A 87 14.75 10.01 17.07
CA SER A 87 14.87 10.27 18.50
C SER A 87 16.29 10.69 18.89
N GLN A 88 17.30 9.98 18.38
CA GLN A 88 18.71 10.29 18.60
C GLN A 88 19.08 11.68 18.07
N LEU A 89 18.75 11.97 16.80
CA LEU A 89 19.04 13.26 16.18
C LEU A 89 18.32 14.41 16.87
N THR A 90 17.08 14.20 17.33
CA THR A 90 16.32 15.21 18.07
C THR A 90 16.97 15.51 19.42
N TYR A 91 17.43 14.47 20.13
CA TYR A 91 18.16 14.60 21.38
C TYR A 91 19.49 15.37 21.20
N GLU A 92 20.31 14.96 20.22
CA GLU A 92 21.58 15.62 19.89
C GLU A 92 21.37 17.09 19.49
N ASN A 93 20.37 17.38 18.66
CA ASN A 93 20.02 18.75 18.28
C ASN A 93 19.62 19.61 19.49
N GLY A 94 18.82 19.05 20.40
CA GLY A 94 18.46 19.72 21.65
C GLY A 94 19.69 20.04 22.51
N TYR A 95 20.59 19.07 22.66
CA TYR A 95 21.84 19.22 23.40
C TYR A 95 22.76 20.29 22.80
N MET A 96 22.96 20.29 21.47
CA MET A 96 23.78 21.29 20.79
C MET A 96 23.20 22.70 20.94
N ARG A 97 21.88 22.86 20.85
CA ARG A 97 21.20 24.13 21.10
C ARG A 97 21.40 24.60 22.54
N GLN A 98 21.30 23.69 23.52
CA GLN A 98 21.55 24.03 24.92
C GLN A 98 22.99 24.48 25.16
N GLN A 99 23.98 23.82 24.56
CA GLN A 99 25.40 24.20 24.63
C GLN A 99 25.62 25.63 24.10
N LEU A 100 25.01 25.98 22.96
CA LEU A 100 25.10 27.33 22.38
C LEU A 100 24.48 28.41 23.28
N HIS A 101 23.39 28.10 23.99
CA HIS A 101 22.74 29.05 24.91
C HIS A 101 23.40 29.14 26.29
N THR A 102 24.25 28.18 26.67
CA THR A 102 24.90 28.10 28.00
C THR A 102 26.38 28.55 27.98
N ALA A 103 26.95 28.85 26.81
CA ALA A 103 28.28 29.47 26.72
C ALA A 103 28.28 30.83 27.46
N PRO A 104 29.15 31.05 28.45
CA PRO A 104 29.19 32.33 29.17
C PRO A 104 29.58 33.43 28.20
N VAL A 105 28.81 34.52 28.19
CA VAL A 105 29.29 35.85 27.82
C VAL A 105 30.38 36.19 28.85
N ALA A 106 31.61 35.76 28.57
CA ALA A 106 32.79 36.29 29.23
C ALA A 106 33.04 37.66 28.59
N THR A 107 32.74 38.68 29.39
CA THR A 107 33.14 40.07 29.23
C THR A 107 34.60 40.20 28.79
N THR A 108 34.83 40.79 27.62
CA THR A 108 35.92 41.76 27.46
C THR A 108 35.41 42.87 26.57
N ASP A 109 35.09 43.97 27.23
CA ASP A 109 35.10 45.31 26.69
C ASP A 109 36.44 45.54 25.98
N THR A 110 36.44 45.54 24.65
CA THR A 110 37.53 46.14 23.87
C THR A 110 36.95 46.68 22.58
N SER A 111 36.52 47.93 22.66
CA SER A 111 36.63 48.95 21.63
C SER A 111 37.51 48.55 20.43
N CYS A 112 36.89 48.44 19.25
CA CYS A 112 37.56 48.60 17.96
C CYS A 112 36.60 49.35 17.04
N GLU A 113 36.81 50.66 16.95
CA GLU A 113 36.21 51.53 15.95
C GLU A 113 36.48 51.01 14.53
N SER A 114 35.47 51.14 13.66
CA SER A 114 35.66 51.29 12.22
C SER A 114 34.47 52.02 11.61
N ALA A 115 34.50 53.35 11.72
CA ALA A 115 33.89 54.26 10.75
C ALA A 115 34.92 54.40 9.58
N VAL A 116 34.62 54.65 8.30
CA VAL A 116 33.56 55.41 7.64
C VAL A 116 33.55 55.09 6.12
N THR A 117 32.37 55.20 5.50
CA THR A 117 32.05 55.48 4.07
C THR A 117 32.60 54.55 2.97
N SER A 118 31.76 53.95 2.13
CA SER A 118 31.28 54.64 0.91
C SER A 118 30.09 53.91 0.27
N GLY A 119 29.11 54.68 -0.22
CA GLY A 119 28.33 54.32 -1.41
C GLY A 119 26.87 53.91 -1.19
N ALA A 120 25.97 54.88 -1.17
CA ALA A 120 24.54 54.67 -1.34
C ALA A 120 24.20 54.33 -2.80
N HIS A 121 23.61 53.16 -3.09
CA HIS A 121 22.63 53.05 -4.18
C HIS A 121 21.69 51.83 -4.08
N ARG A 122 20.38 52.16 -3.96
CA ARG A 122 19.18 51.47 -4.47
C ARG A 122 18.60 50.22 -3.74
N GLN A 123 17.66 50.53 -2.85
CA GLN A 123 16.25 50.11 -2.85
C GLN A 123 15.91 48.66 -3.29
N HIS A 124 15.57 47.81 -2.32
CA HIS A 124 14.44 46.86 -2.38
C HIS A 124 13.94 46.60 -0.94
N PRO A 125 12.62 46.61 -0.65
CA PRO A 125 12.12 46.41 0.71
C PRO A 125 12.17 44.92 1.08
N ALA A 126 13.00 44.58 2.06
CA ALA A 126 12.95 43.29 2.72
C ALA A 126 11.69 43.22 3.59
N HIS A 127 10.76 42.32 3.24
CA HIS A 127 9.71 41.89 4.15
C HIS A 127 10.36 41.20 5.35
N GLN A 128 10.27 41.85 6.51
CA GLN A 128 10.68 41.31 7.79
C GLN A 128 9.91 40.01 8.04
N ARG A 129 10.60 38.86 8.01
CA ARG A 129 10.08 37.62 8.58
C ARG A 129 10.25 37.72 10.10
N PRO A 130 9.17 37.75 10.91
CA PRO A 130 9.31 37.70 12.35
C PRO A 130 9.87 36.33 12.73
N GLN A 131 10.90 36.37 13.56
CA GLN A 131 11.51 35.25 14.26
C GLN A 131 10.39 34.38 14.87
N ARG A 132 10.20 33.16 14.37
CA ARG A 132 9.04 32.31 14.71
C ARG A 132 9.49 31.10 15.52
N ASP A 133 9.00 31.03 16.76
CA ASP A 133 9.29 29.97 17.73
C ASP A 133 8.97 28.58 17.21
N ALA A 134 9.96 27.68 17.27
CA ALA A 134 9.88 26.31 16.77
C ALA A 134 8.97 25.37 17.60
N ASN A 135 8.43 25.84 18.72
CA ASN A 135 7.54 25.08 19.61
C ASN A 135 6.04 25.38 19.41
N ASN A 136 5.67 26.25 18.47
CA ASN A 136 4.28 26.59 18.23
C ASN A 136 3.68 25.73 17.10
N PRO A 137 2.69 24.85 17.36
CA PRO A 137 2.04 24.01 16.34
C PRO A 137 1.35 24.82 15.24
N ALA A 138 1.05 26.10 15.49
CA ALA A 138 0.53 27.02 14.48
C ALA A 138 1.49 27.23 13.30
N GLY A 139 2.80 27.10 13.52
CA GLY A 139 3.80 27.19 12.45
C GLY A 139 3.72 26.02 11.47
N LEU A 140 3.46 24.81 11.98
CA LEU A 140 3.27 23.61 11.15
C LEU A 140 1.96 23.65 10.37
N LEU A 141 0.88 24.14 10.99
CA LEU A 141 -0.41 24.33 10.31
C LEU A 141 -0.30 25.33 9.16
N ALA A 142 0.40 26.45 9.36
CA ALA A 142 0.62 27.44 8.30
C ALA A 142 1.43 26.85 7.12
N ILE A 143 2.44 26.02 7.40
CA ILE A 143 3.22 25.34 6.37
C ILE A 143 2.35 24.30 5.62
N ALA A 144 1.49 23.56 6.34
CA ALA A 144 0.58 22.60 5.73
C ALA A 144 -0.44 23.29 4.80
N GLU A 145 -0.96 24.44 5.21
CA GLU A 145 -1.93 25.24 4.45
C GLU A 145 -1.30 25.86 3.19
N GLU A 146 -0.09 26.41 3.32
CA GLU A 146 0.70 26.92 2.19
C GLU A 146 1.03 25.79 1.20
N THR A 147 1.47 24.63 1.72
CA THR A 147 1.80 23.46 0.89
C THR A 147 0.58 22.92 0.14
N LEU A 148 -0.59 22.86 0.79
CA LEU A 148 -1.84 22.44 0.17
C LEU A 148 -2.25 23.40 -0.95
N THR A 149 -2.11 24.70 -0.74
CA THR A 149 -2.46 25.71 -1.74
C THR A 149 -1.52 25.64 -2.94
N VAL A 150 -0.22 25.43 -2.71
CA VAL A 150 0.78 25.21 -3.77
C VAL A 150 0.50 23.90 -4.52
N PHE A 151 0.07 22.84 -3.83
CA PHE A 151 -0.32 21.59 -4.46
C PHE A 151 -1.55 21.75 -5.35
N LEU A 152 -2.63 22.35 -4.83
CA LEU A 152 -3.88 22.54 -5.58
C LEU A 152 -3.72 23.48 -6.78
N SER A 153 -2.91 24.54 -6.64
CA SER A 153 -2.62 25.45 -7.76
C SER A 153 -1.78 24.81 -8.87
N LYS A 154 -0.97 23.79 -8.53
CA LYS A 154 -0.15 23.03 -9.50
C LYS A 154 -0.84 21.76 -10.00
N ALA A 155 -1.87 21.28 -9.31
CA ALA A 155 -2.69 20.15 -9.72
C ALA A 155 -3.69 20.55 -10.83
N THR A 156 -3.19 21.17 -11.90
CA THR A 156 -3.96 21.34 -13.13
C THR A 156 -3.78 20.07 -13.97
N GLY A 157 -4.73 19.15 -13.87
CA GLY A 157 -4.84 18.01 -14.80
C GLY A 157 -4.55 16.63 -14.23
N THR A 158 -5.41 16.16 -13.32
CA THR A 158 -5.80 14.74 -13.27
C THR A 158 -7.30 14.64 -12.96
N ALA A 159 -8.13 15.33 -13.74
CA ALA A 159 -9.47 14.83 -13.97
C ALA A 159 -9.29 13.55 -14.79
N ILE A 160 -9.33 12.40 -14.11
CA ILE A 160 -9.38 11.11 -14.78
C ILE A 160 -10.71 11.10 -15.53
N ASP A 161 -10.65 11.30 -16.84
CA ASP A 161 -11.77 10.96 -17.71
C ASP A 161 -11.89 9.44 -17.63
N TRP A 162 -12.87 8.98 -16.85
CA TRP A 162 -13.10 7.56 -16.66
C TRP A 162 -13.55 6.99 -18.00
N VAL A 163 -12.62 6.47 -18.80
CA VAL A 163 -12.96 5.71 -19.99
C VAL A 163 -13.79 4.52 -19.52
N PRO A 164 -15.09 4.44 -19.87
CA PRO A 164 -15.92 3.33 -19.45
C PRO A 164 -15.38 2.06 -20.10
N MET A 165 -15.05 1.05 -19.30
CA MET A 165 -14.71 -0.26 -19.84
C MET A 165 -15.91 -0.78 -20.65
N LEU A 166 -15.66 -1.19 -21.89
CA LEU A 166 -16.65 -1.79 -22.80
C LEU A 166 -17.46 -2.88 -22.07
N GLY A 167 -18.71 -2.58 -21.71
CA GLY A 167 -19.63 -3.50 -21.04
C GLY A 167 -20.13 -3.09 -19.65
N MET A 168 -19.70 -1.96 -19.09
CA MET A 168 -20.24 -1.48 -17.79
C MET A 168 -21.32 -0.41 -18.01
N LYS A 169 -22.52 -0.64 -17.47
CA LYS A 169 -23.63 0.32 -17.49
C LYS A 169 -23.41 1.33 -16.35
N PRO A 170 -23.45 2.66 -16.61
CA PRO A 170 -23.40 3.64 -15.53
C PRO A 170 -24.63 3.46 -14.63
N GLY A 171 -24.41 3.47 -13.31
CA GLY A 171 -25.50 3.51 -12.34
C GLY A 171 -26.27 4.83 -12.46
N PRO A 172 -27.55 4.88 -12.04
CA PRO A 172 -28.29 6.13 -12.06
C PRO A 172 -27.64 7.08 -11.05
N ASP A 173 -27.55 8.34 -11.45
CA ASP A 173 -27.03 9.50 -10.71
C ASP A 173 -25.59 9.89 -11.06
N SER A 174 -25.47 10.49 -12.25
CA SER A 174 -24.58 11.62 -12.56
C SER A 174 -25.39 12.72 -13.21
#